data_AF-A0A963DJF1-F1
#
_entry.id   AF-A0A963DJF1-F1
#
_cell.length_a   1.000
_cell.length_b   1.000
_cell.length_c   1.000
_cell.angle_alpha   90.00
_cell.angle_beta   90.00
_cell.angle_gamma   90.00
#
_symmetry.space_group_name_H-M   'P 1'
#
loop_
_entity.id
_entity.type
_entity.pdbx_description
1 polymer ?
#
loop_
_entity_poly.entity_id
_entity_poly.type
_entity_poly.pdbx_seq_one_letter_code
_entity_poly.pdbx_strand_id
1 'polypeptide(L)'
;FDLKFLKLKEAESGVVFNHPVLDTLLLSVFLDDQSIAHNLDAIAERFGVQVSARHTALGDALVTAGIFVHMLALLEDLDVTTLGQAIAASSTIVKVRAQQKQF
;
A
#
# COMPACT_ATOMS: atom_id res chain seq x y z
N PHE A 1 6.43 -7.20 0.44
CA PHE A 1 7.88 -7.47 0.40
C PHE A 1 8.49 -7.25 1.79
N ASP A 2 8.21 -6.10 2.40
CA ASP A 2 8.78 -5.61 3.66
C ASP A 2 8.59 -6.58 4.83
N LEU A 3 7.37 -7.11 5.00
CA LEU A 3 7.07 -8.09 6.05
C LEU A 3 7.90 -9.36 5.96
N LYS A 4 8.37 -9.76 4.77
CA LYS A 4 9.26 -10.91 4.65
C LYS A 4 10.57 -10.64 5.39
N PHE A 5 11.14 -9.44 5.23
CA PHE A 5 12.38 -9.06 5.89
C PHE A 5 12.20 -8.82 7.39
N LEU A 6 11.04 -8.29 7.81
CA LEU A 6 10.69 -8.20 9.24
C LEU A 6 10.57 -9.59 9.87
N LYS A 7 9.90 -10.53 9.19
CA LYS A 7 9.76 -11.92 9.65
C LYS A 7 11.09 -12.65 9.80
N LEU A 8 12.04 -12.41 8.90
CA LEU A 8 13.39 -12.96 9.01
C LEU A 8 14.15 -12.48 10.28
N LYS A 9 13.69 -11.41 10.93
CA LYS A 9 14.28 -10.83 12.14
C LYS A 9 13.50 -11.11 13.42
N GLU A 10 12.41 -11.88 13.38
CA GLU A 10 11.60 -12.19 14.57
C GLU A 10 12.41 -12.93 15.64
N ALA A 11 13.21 -13.92 15.24
CA ALA A 11 14.04 -14.68 16.18
C ALA A 11 15.12 -13.84 16.88
N GLU A 12 15.70 -12.86 16.16
CA GLU A 12 16.74 -11.97 16.70
C GLU A 12 16.14 -10.85 17.56
N SER A 13 14.98 -10.32 17.17
CA SER A 13 14.32 -9.20 17.86
C SER A 13 13.39 -9.62 19.00
N GLY A 14 12.94 -10.89 19.04
CA GLY A 14 11.91 -11.37 19.97
C GLY A 14 10.51 -10.80 19.71
N VAL A 15 10.30 -10.09 18.60
CA VAL A 15 9.01 -9.51 18.20
C VAL A 15 8.34 -10.41 17.18
N VAL A 16 7.01 -10.55 17.25
CA VAL A 16 6.21 -11.33 16.29
C VAL A 16 5.29 -10.40 15.49
N PHE A 17 5.32 -10.51 14.17
CA PHE A 17 4.52 -9.72 13.23
C PHE A 17 3.31 -10.54 12.72
N ASN A 18 2.26 -10.63 13.55
CA ASN A 18 1.00 -11.33 13.24
C ASN A 18 -0.21 -10.39 13.08
N HIS A 19 0.03 -9.09 12.95
CA HIS A 19 -1.01 -8.09 12.78
C HIS A 19 -1.58 -8.09 11.34
N PRO A 20 -2.78 -7.52 11.13
CA PRO A 20 -3.31 -7.27 9.79
C PRO A 20 -2.35 -6.39 8.96
N VAL A 21 -2.42 -6.56 7.64
CA VAL A 21 -1.53 -5.90 6.68
C VAL A 21 -2.35 -5.19 5.63
N LEU A 22 -2.06 -3.91 5.42
CA LEU A 22 -2.62 -3.11 4.34
C LEU A 22 -1.49 -2.70 3.40
N ASP A 23 -1.63 -3.03 2.13
CA ASP A 23 -0.66 -2.70 1.09
C ASP A 23 -1.15 -1.47 0.31
N THR A 24 -0.43 -0.34 0.45
CA THR A 24 -0.77 0.93 -0.21
C THR A 24 -0.69 0.84 -1.73
N LEU A 25 0.13 -0.06 -2.28
CA LEU A 25 0.16 -0.30 -3.71
C LEU A 25 -1.17 -0.87 -4.20
N LEU A 26 -1.68 -1.92 -3.54
CA LEU A 26 -2.95 -2.54 -3.91
C LEU A 26 -4.13 -1.59 -3.68
N LEU A 27 -4.05 -0.81 -2.60
CA LEU A 27 -5.03 0.21 -2.30
C LEU A 27 -5.06 1.31 -3.37
N SER A 28 -3.90 1.73 -3.88
CA SER A 28 -3.83 2.71 -4.99
C SER A 28 -4.51 2.22 -6.26
N VAL A 29 -4.43 0.92 -6.54
CA VAL A 29 -5.05 0.30 -7.71
C VAL A 29 -6.56 0.23 -7.53
N PHE A 30 -7.02 -0.05 -6.31
CA PHE A 30 -8.44 0.01 -5.99
C PHE A 30 -9.02 1.43 -6.16
N LEU A 31 -8.27 2.44 -5.72
CA LEU A 31 -8.71 3.84 -5.79
C LEU A 31 -8.64 4.45 -7.19
N ASP A 32 -7.73 3.96 -8.05
CA ASP A 32 -7.57 4.48 -9.42
C ASP A 32 -7.05 3.40 -10.38
N ASP A 33 -7.97 2.57 -10.88
CA ASP A 33 -7.68 1.44 -11.77
C ASP A 33 -7.23 1.88 -13.19
N GLN A 34 -7.50 3.13 -13.60
CA GLN A 34 -7.15 3.59 -14.95
C GLN A 34 -5.70 4.05 -15.09
N SER A 35 -4.96 4.08 -13.99
CA SER A 35 -3.63 4.66 -14.01
C SER A 35 -2.54 3.67 -14.46
N ILE A 36 -1.72 4.13 -15.40
CA ILE A 36 -0.73 3.30 -16.10
C ILE A 36 0.41 2.85 -15.17
N ALA A 37 0.71 3.62 -14.11
CA ALA A 37 1.80 3.35 -13.19
C ALA A 37 1.37 3.52 -11.73
N HIS A 38 1.57 2.46 -10.95
CA HIS A 38 1.32 2.43 -9.50
C HIS A 38 2.62 2.30 -8.69
N ASN A 39 3.79 2.59 -9.27
CA ASN A 39 5.00 2.63 -8.46
C ASN A 39 4.95 3.82 -7.48
N LEU A 40 5.80 3.79 -6.46
CA LEU A 40 5.77 4.77 -5.38
C LEU A 40 5.94 6.23 -5.87
N ASP A 41 6.76 6.46 -6.91
CA ASP A 41 6.90 7.83 -7.48
C ASP A 41 5.61 8.27 -8.15
N ALA A 42 5.03 7.41 -8.98
CA ALA A 42 3.85 7.74 -9.76
C ALA A 42 2.64 8.05 -8.86
N ILE A 43 2.54 7.36 -7.73
CA ILE A 43 1.49 7.64 -6.74
C ILE A 43 1.82 8.95 -5.97
N ALA A 44 3.08 9.15 -5.56
CA ALA A 44 3.49 10.37 -4.87
C ALA A 44 3.24 11.62 -5.72
N GLU A 45 3.65 11.59 -6.99
CA GLU A 45 3.45 12.68 -7.94
C GLU A 45 1.96 13.01 -8.11
N ARG A 46 1.11 11.99 -8.27
CA ARG A 46 -0.34 12.16 -8.43
C ARG A 46 -1.00 12.83 -7.23
N PHE A 47 -0.54 12.50 -6.02
CA PHE A 47 -1.06 13.08 -4.79
C PHE A 47 -0.32 14.35 -4.36
N GLY A 48 0.65 14.83 -5.13
CA GLY A 48 1.46 16.00 -4.78
C GLY A 48 2.32 15.80 -3.54
N VAL A 49 2.64 14.55 -3.20
CA VAL A 49 3.50 14.21 -2.05
C VAL A 49 4.96 14.43 -2.43
N GLN A 50 5.65 15.27 -1.67
CA GLN A 50 7.06 15.55 -1.91
C GLN A 50 7.91 14.29 -1.70
N VAL A 51 8.64 13.89 -2.73
CA VAL A 51 9.59 12.78 -2.66
C VAL A 51 10.95 13.32 -2.19
N SER A 52 11.41 12.88 -1.02
CA SER A 52 12.72 13.22 -0.48
C SER A 52 13.46 11.97 0.01
N ALA A 53 14.77 11.88 -0.26
CA ALA A 53 15.63 10.77 0.18
C ALA A 53 15.10 9.37 -0.23
N ARG A 54 14.54 9.28 -1.45
CA ARG A 54 14.02 8.04 -2.04
C ARG A 54 15.12 6.98 -2.13
N HIS A 55 14.74 5.70 -2.08
CA HIS A 55 15.66 4.54 -2.02
C HIS A 55 16.38 4.37 -0.67
N THR A 56 15.94 5.10 0.36
CA THR A 56 16.27 4.79 1.76
C THR A 56 15.02 4.27 2.45
N ALA A 57 15.17 3.34 3.40
CA ALA A 57 14.03 2.80 4.14
C ALA A 57 13.21 3.91 4.84
N LEU A 58 13.89 4.93 5.37
CA LEU A 58 13.24 6.08 6.00
C LEU A 58 12.49 6.95 4.96
N GLY A 59 13.14 7.29 3.84
CA GLY A 59 12.52 8.09 2.80
C GLY A 59 11.30 7.41 2.19
N ASP A 60 11.42 6.14 1.85
CA ASP A 60 10.33 5.36 1.26
C ASP A 60 9.15 5.20 2.25
N ALA A 61 9.43 5.04 3.56
CA ALA A 61 8.40 5.00 4.60
C ALA A 61 7.67 6.34 4.76
N LEU A 62 8.39 7.47 4.74
CA LEU A 62 7.80 8.81 4.83
C LEU A 62 6.92 9.14 3.62
N VAL A 63 7.40 8.83 2.42
CA VAL A 63 6.60 9.00 1.18
C VAL A 63 5.35 8.13 1.22
N THR A 64 5.48 6.86 1.65
CA THR A 64 4.33 5.96 1.81
C THR A 64 3.32 6.49 2.81
N ALA A 65 3.77 7.07 3.94
CA ALA A 65 2.88 7.67 4.92
C ALA A 65 2.13 8.89 4.36
N GLY A 66 2.81 9.77 3.63
CA GLY A 66 2.17 10.91 2.95
C GLY A 66 1.10 10.45 1.96
N ILE A 67 1.44 9.48 1.10
CA ILE A 67 0.49 8.85 0.18
C ILE A 67 -0.72 8.28 0.92
N PHE A 68 -0.49 7.53 2.01
CA PHE A 68 -1.56 6.89 2.75
C PHE A 68 -2.54 7.90 3.35
N VAL A 69 -2.06 9.04 3.87
CA VAL A 69 -2.93 10.11 4.37
C VAL A 69 -3.85 10.65 3.28
N HIS A 70 -3.36 10.83 2.05
CA HIS A 70 -4.22 11.23 0.93
C HIS A 70 -5.24 10.14 0.56
N MET A 71 -4.85 8.88 0.60
CA MET A 71 -5.76 7.75 0.33
C MET A 71 -6.90 7.66 1.34
N LEU A 72 -6.69 8.07 2.60
CA LEU A 72 -7.76 8.03 3.62
C LEU A 72 -8.96 8.89 3.22
N ALA A 73 -8.73 10.08 2.65
CA ALA A 73 -9.82 10.93 2.17
C ALA A 73 -10.59 10.27 1.01
N LEU A 74 -9.86 9.68 0.05
CA LEU A 74 -10.49 8.98 -1.08
C LEU A 74 -11.25 7.72 -0.66
N LEU A 75 -10.78 7.03 0.38
CA LEU A 75 -11.48 5.87 0.94
C LEU A 75 -12.75 6.28 1.66
N GLU A 76 -12.73 7.40 2.39
CA GLU A 76 -13.91 7.95 3.07
C GLU A 76 -15.00 8.32 2.06
N ASP A 77 -14.64 8.92 0.91
CA ASP A 77 -15.57 9.22 -0.19
C ASP A 77 -16.23 7.96 -0.81
N LEU A 78 -15.66 6.77 -0.57
CA LEU A 78 -16.15 5.47 -1.02
C LEU A 78 -16.78 4.63 0.12
N ASP A 79 -17.10 5.25 1.26
CA ASP A 79 -17.64 4.60 2.46
C ASP A 79 -16.70 3.52 3.09
N VAL A 80 -15.40 3.55 2.76
CA VAL A 80 -14.36 2.68 3.32
C VAL A 80 -13.76 3.34 4.55
N THR A 81 -14.43 3.20 5.70
CA THR A 81 -14.09 3.90 6.95
C THR A 81 -13.41 3.02 8.01
N THR A 82 -13.24 1.72 7.73
CA THR A 82 -12.60 0.77 8.64
C THR A 82 -11.43 0.04 7.98
N LEU A 83 -10.47 -0.38 8.81
CA LEU A 83 -9.34 -1.21 8.36
C LEU A 83 -9.81 -2.49 7.66
N GLY A 84 -10.87 -3.14 8.16
CA GLY A 84 -11.41 -4.35 7.57
C GLY A 84 -11.92 -4.13 6.14
N GLN A 85 -12.62 -3.02 5.89
CA GLN A 85 -13.09 -2.66 4.56
C GLN A 85 -11.91 -2.35 3.62
N ALA A 86 -10.89 -1.61 4.08
CA ALA A 86 -9.72 -1.31 3.28
C ALA A 86 -8.93 -2.58 2.89
N ILE A 87 -8.78 -3.54 3.82
CA ILE A 87 -8.16 -4.84 3.52
C ILE A 87 -8.99 -5.64 2.50
N ALA A 88 -10.32 -5.62 2.65
CA ALA A 88 -11.22 -6.30 1.71
C ALA A 88 -11.14 -5.70 0.30
N ALA A 89 -11.11 -4.37 0.19
CA ALA A 89 -10.94 -3.64 -1.05
C ALA A 89 -9.63 -4.02 -1.76
N SER A 90 -8.49 -3.95 -1.06
CA SER A 90 -7.18 -4.35 -1.59
C SER A 90 -7.12 -5.83 -1.99
N SER A 91 -7.81 -6.71 -1.26
CA SER A 91 -7.85 -8.15 -1.56
C SER A 91 -8.61 -8.48 -2.86
N THR A 92 -9.60 -7.68 -3.22
CA THR A 92 -10.34 -7.83 -4.49
C THR A 92 -9.40 -7.62 -5.69
N ILE A 93 -8.51 -6.62 -5.62
CA ILE A 93 -7.51 -6.34 -6.66
C ILE A 93 -6.55 -7.52 -6.88
N VAL A 94 -6.12 -8.18 -5.80
CA VAL A 94 -5.27 -9.38 -5.89
C VAL A 94 -5.94 -10.47 -6.71
N LYS A 95 -7.24 -10.70 -6.48
CA LYS A 95 -8.03 -11.70 -7.21
C LYS A 95 -8.17 -11.33 -8.69
N VAL A 96 -8.48 -10.07 -8.99
CA VAL A 96 -8.61 -9.58 -10.38
C VAL A 96 -7.30 -9.78 -11.15
N ARG A 97 -6.17 -9.37 -10.58
CA ARG A 97 -4.85 -9.55 -11.22
C ARG A 97 -4.43 -11.02 -11.36
N ALA A 98 -4.83 -11.89 -10.43
CA ALA A 98 -4.58 -13.32 -10.53
C ALA A 98 -5.37 -13.96 -11.70
N GLN A 99 -6.62 -13.54 -11.92
CA GLN A 99 -7.45 -14.02 -13.02
C GLN A 99 -6.96 -13.51 -14.38
N GLN A 100 -6.52 -12.26 -14.49
CA GLN A 100 -5.96 -11.71 -15.73
C GLN A 100 -4.66 -12.39 -16.19
N LYS A 101 -3.88 -12.97 -15.26
CA LYS A 101 -2.67 -13.75 -15.59
C LYS A 101 -2.95 -15.19 -16.07
N GLN A 102 -4.19 -15.66 -15.96
CA GLN A 102 -4.60 -17.01 -16.38
C GLN A 102 -5.17 -17.04 -17.82
N PHE A 103 -5.29 -15.88 -18.47
CA PHE A 103 -5.61 -15.72 -19.88
C PHE A 103 -4.39 -15.18 -20.63
#